data_AF-A0A8D3WJL9-F1
#
_entry.id   AF-A0A8D3WJL9-F1
#
_cell.length_a   1.000
_cell.length_b   1.000
_cell.length_c   1.000
_cell.angle_alpha   90.00
_cell.angle_beta   90.00
_cell.angle_gamma   90.00
#
_symmetry.space_group_name_H-M   'P 1'
#
loop_
_entity.id
_entity.type
_entity.pdbx_description
1 polymer ?
#
loop_
_entity_poly.entity_id
_entity_poly.type
_entity_poly.pdbx_seq_one_letter_code
_entity_poly.pdbx_strand_id
1 'polypeptide(L)' 'MSTFKSGDEVRIVSCKDNPRAAGRTGRIVDEVPPGPLTQGRWTVNRIGALIGPALCHTDELRKTGR' A
#
# COMPACT_ATOMS: atom_id res chain seq x y z
N MET A 1 13.32 -5.80 -10.47
CA MET A 1 13.16 -4.45 -9.91
C MET A 1 11.91 -4.44 -9.05
N SER A 2 12.00 -4.12 -7.77
CA SER A 2 10.82 -4.02 -6.90
C SER A 2 10.03 -2.74 -7.22
N THR A 3 8.71 -2.85 -7.34
CA THR A 3 7.84 -1.72 -7.70
C THR A 3 7.83 -0.62 -6.64
N PHE A 4 7.94 -1.00 -5.37
CA PHE A 4 8.04 -0.09 -4.23
C PHE A 4 9.18 -0.49 -3.28
N LYS A 5 9.50 0.42 -2.36
CA LYS A 5 10.42 0.25 -1.24
C LYS A 5 9.77 0.76 0.04
N SER A 6 10.23 0.28 1.19
CA SER A 6 9.80 0.83 2.49
C SER A 6 10.03 2.35 2.53
N GLY A 7 9.03 3.07 3.02
CA GLY A 7 9.00 4.53 3.07
C GLY A 7 8.39 5.21 1.85
N ASP A 8 8.30 4.52 0.69
CA ASP A 8 7.71 5.09 -0.53
C ASP A 8 6.28 5.56 -0.24
N GLU A 9 5.98 6.80 -0.63
CA GLU A 9 4.63 7.34 -0.56
C GLU A 9 3.81 6.87 -1.77
N VAL A 10 2.62 6.33 -1.49
CA VAL A 10 1.72 5.77 -2.50
C VAL A 10 0.30 6.28 -2.31
N ARG A 11 -0.37 6.55 -3.43
CA ARG A 11 -1.82 6.72 -3.49
C ARG A 11 -2.47 5.37 -3.70
N ILE A 12 -3.48 5.09 -2.89
CA ILE A 12 -4.31 3.89 -2.99
C ILE A 12 -5.43 4.22 -3.98
N VAL A 13 -5.43 3.60 -5.17
CA VAL A 13 -6.45 3.86 -6.20
C VAL A 13 -7.68 2.97 -6.01
N SER A 14 -7.46 1.76 -5.51
CA SER A 14 -8.45 0.79 -5.03
C SER A 14 -7.80 -0.02 -3.92
N CYS A 15 -8.57 -0.76 -3.12
CA CYS A 15 -7.99 -1.75 -2.22
C CYS A 15 -9.08 -2.75 -1.82
N LYS A 16 -9.00 -3.98 -2.32
CA LYS A 16 -10.00 -5.03 -2.02
C LYS A 16 -10.08 -5.35 -0.54
N ASP A 17 -8.95 -5.30 0.16
CA ASP A 17 -8.85 -5.55 1.60
C ASP A 17 -9.57 -4.50 2.43
N ASN A 18 -9.43 -3.23 2.04
CA ASN A 18 -10.03 -2.11 2.74
C ASN A 18 -10.53 -1.05 1.74
N PRO A 19 -11.80 -1.14 1.29
CA PRO A 19 -12.37 -0.20 0.33
C PRO A 19 -12.36 1.26 0.81
N ARG A 20 -12.32 1.51 2.13
CA ARG A 20 -12.25 2.88 2.70
C ARG A 20 -10.89 3.56 2.50
N ALA A 21 -9.86 2.79 2.13
CA ALA A 21 -8.53 3.28 1.85
C ALA A 21 -8.41 3.92 0.46
N ALA A 22 -9.33 3.61 -0.47
CA ALA A 22 -9.33 4.16 -1.82
C ALA A 22 -9.36 5.70 -1.82
N GLY A 23 -8.54 6.30 -2.67
CA GLY A 23 -8.38 7.76 -2.79
C GLY A 23 -7.39 8.37 -1.79
N ARG A 24 -6.98 7.65 -0.75
CA ARG A 24 -6.05 8.14 0.28
C ARG A 24 -4.58 7.88 -0.10
N THR A 25 -3.69 8.57 0.60
CA THR A 25 -2.24 8.38 0.49
C THR A 25 -1.73 7.71 1.76
N GLY A 26 -0.71 6.88 1.62
CA GLY A 26 0.00 6.26 2.74
C GLY A 26 1.43 5.92 2.38
N ARG A 27 2.10 5.13 3.21
CA ARG A 27 3.49 4.71 3.02
C ARG A 27 3.63 3.20 3.06
N ILE A 28 4.45 2.68 2.17
CA ILE A 28 4.86 1.28 2.20
C ILE A 28 5.71 1.05 3.44
N VAL A 29 5.41 0.00 4.20
CA VAL A 29 6.23 -0.39 5.36
C VAL A 29 7.03 -1.66 5.11
N ASP A 30 6.72 -2.41 4.05
CA ASP A 30 7.41 -3.65 3.73
C ASP A 30 8.82 -3.36 3.20
N GLU A 31 9.82 -4.05 3.76
CA GLU A 31 11.21 -3.95 3.34
C GLU A 31 11.52 -4.79 2.09
N VAL A 32 10.68 -5.80 1.83
CA VAL A 32 10.82 -6.73 0.71
C VAL A 32 9.53 -6.80 -0.10
N PRO A 33 9.60 -7.20 -1.39
CA PRO A 33 8.40 -7.40 -2.19
C PRO A 33 7.41 -8.42 -1.61
N PRO A 34 6.10 -8.24 -1.81
CA PRO A 34 5.06 -9.18 -1.41
C PRO A 34 5.29 -10.57 -1.96
N GLY A 35 4.95 -11.57 -1.16
CA GLY A 35 5.05 -12.98 -1.52
C GLY A 35 3.79 -13.76 -1.17
N PRO A 36 3.81 -15.10 -1.27
CA PRO A 36 2.66 -15.95 -0.98
C PRO A 36 2.08 -15.73 0.42
N LEU A 37 2.93 -15.45 1.42
CA LEU A 37 2.51 -15.22 2.81
C LEU A 37 1.70 -13.92 3.00
N THR A 38 1.92 -12.91 2.16
CA THR A 38 1.13 -11.67 2.14
C THR A 38 0.07 -11.69 1.04
N GLN A 39 -0.14 -12.86 0.41
CA GLN A 39 -1.01 -13.02 -0.75
C GLN A 39 -0.68 -12.04 -1.89
N GLY A 40 0.60 -11.65 -2.05
CA GLY A 40 1.02 -10.70 -3.07
C GLY A 40 0.57 -9.25 -2.83
N ARG A 41 0.27 -8.87 -1.58
CA ARG A 41 -0.14 -7.52 -1.18
C ARG A 41 0.96 -6.78 -0.42
N TRP A 42 1.00 -5.47 -0.63
CA TRP A 42 1.81 -4.52 0.10
C TRP A 42 1.05 -3.96 1.29
N THR A 43 1.75 -3.79 2.41
CA THR A 43 1.26 -3.08 3.58
C THR A 43 1.45 -1.58 3.40
N VAL A 44 0.35 -0.86 3.28
CA VAL A 44 0.33 0.60 3.27
C VAL A 44 -0.14 1.08 4.65
N ASN A 45 0.66 1.92 5.30
CA ASN A 45 0.34 2.51 6.61
C ASN A 45 0.21 4.04 6.50
N ARG A 46 -0.15 4.69 7.61
CA ARG A 46 -0.38 6.16 7.70
C ARG A 46 -1.45 6.67 6.74
N ILE A 47 -2.48 5.86 6.50
CA ILE A 47 -3.60 6.16 5.58
C ILE A 47 -4.65 7.08 6.24
N GLY A 48 -4.68 7.14 7.57
CA GLY A 48 -5.51 8.07 8.34
C GLY A 48 -5.54 7.71 9.83
N ALA A 49 -6.00 8.65 10.67
CA ALA A 49 -6.02 8.44 12.12
C ALA A 49 -6.99 7.32 12.58
N LEU A 50 -8.05 7.07 11.81
CA LEU A 50 -9.10 6.09 12.13
C LEU A 50 -9.14 4.91 11.15
N ILE A 51 -8.10 4.76 10.32
CA ILE A 51 -8.01 3.68 9.34
C ILE A 51 -6.68 2.97 9.58
N GLY A 52 -6.77 1.70 9.95
CA GLY A 52 -5.59 0.84 10.11
C GLY A 52 -4.86 0.63 8.79
N PRO A 53 -3.69 -0.05 8.84
CA PRO A 53 -2.96 -0.41 7.62
C PRO A 53 -3.86 -1.16 6.63
N ALA A 54 -3.63 -0.94 5.33
CA ALA A 54 -4.34 -1.62 4.26
C ALA A 54 -3.37 -2.54 3.49
N LEU A 55 -3.83 -3.73 3.14
CA LEU A 55 -3.10 -4.67 2.30
C LEU A 55 -3.60 -4.55 0.86
N CYS A 56 -2.83 -3.94 -0.02
CA CYS A 56 -3.24 -3.71 -1.41
C CYS A 56 -2.24 -4.31 -2.40
N HIS A 57 -2.73 -4.80 -3.54
CA HIS A 57 -1.89 -5.30 -4.62
C HIS A 57 -1.13 -4.18 -5.31
N THR A 58 -0.15 -4.55 -6.14
CA THR A 58 0.71 -3.56 -6.82
C THR A 58 -0.07 -2.67 -7.79
N ASP A 59 -1.05 -3.22 -8.48
CA ASP A 59 -1.95 -2.54 -9.43
C ASP A 59 -2.96 -1.61 -8.74
N GLU A 60 -3.20 -1.82 -7.45
CA GLU A 60 -4.05 -1.01 -6.59
C GLU A 60 -3.34 0.25 -6.04
N LEU A 61 -2.03 0.40 -6.32
CA LEU A 61 -1.17 1.45 -5.78
C LEU A 61 -0.47 2.26 -6.87
N ARG A 62 -0.27 3.56 -6.63
CA ARG A 62 0.50 4.46 -7.50
C ARG A 62 1.49 5.29 -6.68
N LYS A 63 2.75 5.35 -7.10
CA LYS A 63 3.73 6.26 -6.48
C LYS A 63 3.29 7.71 -6.65
N THR A 64 3.46 8.51 -5.60
CA THR A 64 3.16 9.95 -5.65
C THR A 64 4.37 10.80 -6.02
N GLY A 65 5.58 10.22 -6.05
CA GLY A 65 6.83 10.91 -6.39
C GLY A 65 7.42 11.75 -5.25
N ARG A 66 6.89 11.60 -4.03
CA ARG A 66 7.42 12.19 -2.78
C ARG A 66 8.20 11.18 -1.96
#